data_AF-A0A920PSZ1-F1
#
_entry.id   AF-A0A920PSZ1-F1
#
_cell.length_a   1.000
_cell.length_b   1.000
_cell.length_c   1.000
_cell.angle_alpha   90.00
_cell.angle_beta   90.00
_cell.angle_gamma   90.00
#
_symmetry.space_group_name_H-M   'P 1'
#
loop_
_entity.id
_entity.type
_entity.pdbx_description
1 polymer ?
#
loop_
_entity_poly.entity_id
_entity_poly.type
_entity_poly.pdbx_seq_one_letter_code
_entity_poly.pdbx_strand_id
1 'polypeptide(L)'
;MPSNFWMMINNEENFRITQNRGFTLLGLKAQHRRKVQRITEGDRVLLYISHLRRFAATATAMSSFYKDDEPIWVNEGSSGFPYHIKLEPGVILNDDQFIDANLVAPRLEYVKRWNPEDWYMAFQGNLHLLPKNDFTLIEEEMKKLHFGKSYVPTDFTPSANSQRRRRSGGRKNKNTQQQQIVST
;
A
#
# COMPACT_ATOMS: atom_id res chain seq x y z
N MET A 1 0.85 0.48 18.71
CA MET A 1 0.36 1.08 17.45
C MET A 1 1.22 0.53 16.32
N PRO A 2 0.66 0.16 15.16
CA PRO A 2 1.46 -0.25 14.00
C PRO A 2 2.43 0.86 13.61
N SER A 3 3.69 0.50 13.36
CA SER A 3 4.73 1.47 13.00
C SER A 3 4.66 1.80 11.51
N ASN A 4 4.38 0.80 10.66
CA ASN A 4 4.25 0.95 9.21
C ASN A 4 3.03 0.21 8.66
N PHE A 5 2.62 0.65 7.47
CA PHE A 5 1.56 0.03 6.68
C PHE A 5 2.16 -0.38 5.34
N TRP A 6 2.17 -1.67 5.06
CA TRP A 6 2.75 -2.25 3.86
C TRP A 6 1.67 -2.72 2.92
N MET A 7 1.94 -2.64 1.62
CA MET A 7 1.21 -3.37 0.60
C MET A 7 2.16 -4.34 -0.08
N MET A 8 1.78 -5.61 -0.06
CA MET A 8 2.52 -6.69 -0.69
C MET A 8 1.76 -7.13 -1.94
N ILE A 9 2.51 -7.29 -3.03
CA ILE A 9 1.99 -7.61 -4.35
C ILE A 9 2.40 -9.03 -4.71
N ASN A 10 1.40 -9.87 -4.99
CA ASN A 10 1.57 -11.22 -5.51
C ASN A 10 0.74 -11.43 -6.78
N ASN A 11 1.15 -12.41 -7.57
CA ASN A 11 0.25 -13.00 -8.55
C ASN A 11 -0.87 -13.79 -7.83
N GLU A 12 -1.87 -14.24 -8.59
CA GLU A 12 -2.99 -14.98 -8.02
C GLU A 12 -2.54 -16.32 -7.41
N GLU A 13 -1.65 -17.05 -8.07
CA GLU A 13 -1.16 -18.35 -7.61
C GLU A 13 -0.53 -18.29 -6.20
N ASN A 14 0.43 -17.38 -5.99
CA ASN A 14 1.08 -17.19 -4.70
C ASN A 14 0.14 -16.62 -3.64
N PHE A 15 -0.84 -15.80 -4.04
CA PHE A 15 -1.91 -15.39 -3.15
C PHE A 15 -2.73 -16.60 -2.68
N ARG A 16 -3.14 -17.50 -3.58
CA ARG A 16 -3.90 -18.73 -3.22
C ARG A 16 -3.11 -19.66 -2.33
N ILE A 17 -1.81 -19.82 -2.56
CA ILE A 17 -0.93 -20.60 -1.65
C ILE A 17 -0.97 -20.01 -0.23
N THR A 18 -0.84 -18.69 -0.12
CA THR A 18 -0.89 -17.96 1.16
C THR A 18 -2.26 -18.10 1.83
N GLN A 19 -3.33 -18.00 1.04
CA GLN A 19 -4.72 -18.16 1.49
C GLN A 19 -4.98 -19.57 2.02
N ASN A 20 -4.54 -20.61 1.30
CA ASN A 20 -4.71 -22.01 1.69
C ASN A 20 -3.94 -22.37 2.97
N ARG A 21 -2.88 -21.61 3.29
CA ARG A 21 -2.14 -21.69 4.56
C ARG A 21 -2.71 -20.75 5.64
N GLY A 22 -3.88 -20.17 5.41
CA GLY A 22 -4.61 -19.36 6.38
C GLY A 22 -4.02 -17.98 6.64
N PHE A 23 -3.22 -17.42 5.72
CA PHE A 23 -2.55 -16.12 5.89
C PHE A 23 -1.69 -16.02 7.16
N THR A 24 -1.06 -17.11 7.57
CA THR A 24 -0.20 -17.18 8.77
C THR A 24 1.28 -16.91 8.47
N LEU A 25 1.66 -16.95 7.19
CA LEU A 25 3.03 -16.80 6.73
C LEU A 25 3.04 -16.08 5.38
N LEU A 26 4.02 -15.21 5.16
CA LEU A 26 4.18 -14.49 3.90
C LEU A 26 5.64 -14.46 3.42
N GLY A 27 5.82 -14.81 2.14
CA GLY A 27 7.09 -14.74 1.44
C GLY A 27 7.34 -13.38 0.82
N LEU A 28 8.58 -12.90 0.89
CA LEU A 28 9.03 -11.61 0.39
C LEU A 28 10.28 -11.79 -0.48
N LYS A 29 10.31 -11.05 -1.60
CA LYS A 29 11.40 -11.18 -2.57
C LYS A 29 12.69 -10.49 -2.11
N ALA A 30 13.83 -11.05 -2.52
CA ALA A 30 15.16 -10.51 -2.20
C ALA A 30 15.41 -9.08 -2.73
N GLN A 31 14.82 -8.75 -3.89
CA GLN A 31 14.97 -7.46 -4.58
C GLN A 31 14.60 -6.23 -3.72
N HIS A 32 13.89 -6.43 -2.62
CA HIS A 32 13.46 -5.35 -1.72
C HIS A 32 14.03 -5.47 -0.30
N ARG A 33 15.20 -6.11 -0.13
CA ARG A 33 15.83 -6.34 1.19
C ARG A 33 15.80 -5.14 2.14
N ARG A 34 16.13 -3.93 1.66
CA ARG A 34 16.11 -2.70 2.49
C ARG A 34 14.71 -2.36 3.03
N LYS A 35 13.65 -2.65 2.28
CA LYS A 35 12.26 -2.47 2.75
C LYS A 35 11.86 -3.59 3.70
N VAL A 36 12.19 -4.84 3.35
CA VAL A 36 11.91 -6.03 4.18
C VAL A 36 12.53 -5.89 5.58
N GLN A 37 13.75 -5.36 5.67
CA GLN A 37 14.44 -5.07 6.94
C GLN A 37 13.74 -4.07 7.86
N ARG A 38 12.80 -3.28 7.33
CA ARG A 38 12.04 -2.30 8.10
C ARG A 38 10.73 -2.87 8.64
N ILE A 39 10.33 -4.07 8.22
CA ILE A 39 9.13 -4.73 8.74
C ILE A 39 9.44 -5.15 10.17
N THR A 40 8.56 -4.74 11.07
CA THR A 40 8.60 -5.11 12.48
C THR A 40 7.26 -5.67 12.90
N GLU A 41 7.26 -6.41 14.02
CA GLU A 41 6.03 -6.89 14.65
C GLU A 41 5.05 -5.73 14.91
N GLY A 42 3.77 -5.99 14.67
CA GLY A 42 2.67 -5.02 14.75
C GLY A 42 2.46 -4.20 13.47
N ASP A 43 3.35 -4.24 12.48
CA ASP A 43 3.10 -3.60 11.18
C ASP A 43 1.89 -4.21 10.48
N ARG A 44 1.14 -3.40 9.71
CA ARG A 44 -0.01 -3.89 8.94
C ARG A 44 0.39 -4.21 7.51
N VAL A 45 -0.18 -5.28 6.95
CA VAL A 45 0.08 -5.73 5.57
C VAL A 45 -1.24 -5.81 4.81
N LEU A 46 -1.28 -5.22 3.62
CA LEU A 46 -2.36 -5.29 2.64
C LEU A 46 -1.91 -6.19 1.48
N LEU A 47 -2.69 -7.21 1.17
CA LEU A 47 -2.43 -8.16 0.10
C LEU A 47 -3.16 -7.73 -1.18
N TYR A 48 -2.39 -7.45 -2.22
CA TYR A 48 -2.85 -7.04 -3.54
C TYR A 48 -2.49 -8.07 -4.60
N ILE A 49 -3.44 -8.42 -5.45
CA ILE A 49 -3.29 -9.37 -6.55
C ILE A 49 -3.05 -8.59 -7.85
N SER A 50 -1.85 -8.70 -8.42
CA SER A 50 -1.38 -7.86 -9.53
C SER A 50 -2.22 -7.99 -10.81
N HIS A 51 -2.35 -9.20 -11.35
CA HIS A 51 -3.02 -9.44 -12.63
C HIS A 51 -4.53 -9.15 -12.58
N LEU A 52 -5.17 -9.44 -11.44
CA LEU A 52 -6.58 -9.13 -11.21
C LEU A 52 -6.81 -7.65 -10.84
N ARG A 53 -5.75 -6.97 -10.41
CA ARG A 53 -5.78 -5.62 -9.82
C ARG A 53 -6.76 -5.52 -8.66
N ARG A 54 -6.69 -6.46 -7.72
CA ARG A 54 -7.64 -6.58 -6.60
C ARG A 54 -6.96 -6.45 -5.25
N PHE A 55 -7.59 -5.72 -4.32
CA PHE A 55 -7.27 -5.84 -2.89
C PHE A 55 -8.10 -6.96 -2.28
N ALA A 56 -7.46 -7.85 -1.53
CA ALA A 56 -8.07 -9.12 -1.13
C ALA A 56 -8.05 -9.39 0.38
N ALA A 57 -6.96 -9.05 1.07
CA ALA A 57 -6.83 -9.36 2.49
C ALA A 57 -5.91 -8.37 3.22
N THR A 58 -6.15 -8.17 4.51
CA THR A 58 -5.21 -7.52 5.43
C THR A 58 -4.69 -8.51 6.45
N ALA A 59 -3.50 -8.23 7.01
CA ALA A 59 -2.90 -8.99 8.09
C ALA A 59 -2.05 -8.06 8.97
N THR A 60 -1.62 -8.59 10.12
CA THR A 60 -0.65 -7.97 11.02
C THR A 60 0.61 -8.80 11.03
N ALA A 61 1.77 -8.17 10.89
CA ALA A 61 3.06 -8.84 11.01
C ALA A 61 3.30 -9.23 12.46
N MET A 62 3.54 -10.53 12.69
CA MET A 62 3.80 -11.11 14.02
C MET A 62 5.28 -11.41 14.25
N SER A 63 6.13 -11.02 13.30
CA SER A 63 7.59 -11.13 13.41
C SER A 63 8.28 -10.10 12.52
N SER A 64 9.53 -9.79 12.87
CA SER A 64 10.49 -9.27 11.89
C SER A 64 10.76 -10.31 10.80
N PHE A 65 11.36 -9.89 9.68
CA PHE A 65 11.74 -10.82 8.63
C PHE A 65 12.83 -11.80 9.09
N TYR A 66 12.79 -13.02 8.57
CA TYR A 66 13.86 -14.01 8.71
C TYR A 66 14.13 -14.66 7.35
N LYS A 67 15.29 -15.32 7.24
CA LYS A 67 15.65 -16.08 6.05
C LYS A 67 15.21 -17.52 6.21
N ASP A 68 14.69 -18.08 5.13
CA ASP A 68 14.26 -19.46 5.06
C ASP A 68 14.23 -19.87 3.57
N ASP A 69 14.52 -21.12 3.30
CA ASP A 69 14.62 -21.68 1.94
C ASP A 69 13.49 -22.69 1.67
N GLU A 70 12.49 -22.80 2.55
CA GLU A 70 11.29 -23.63 2.32
C GLU A 70 10.58 -23.21 1.01
N PRO A 71 10.41 -24.12 0.04
CA PRO A 71 9.83 -23.80 -1.28
C PRO A 71 8.29 -23.74 -1.21
N ILE A 72 7.77 -22.75 -0.49
CA ILE A 72 6.32 -22.59 -0.26
C ILE A 72 5.63 -21.96 -1.45
N TRP A 73 6.22 -20.90 -2.00
CA TRP A 73 5.67 -20.09 -3.09
C TRP A 73 6.37 -20.41 -4.41
N VAL A 74 5.63 -20.25 -5.50
CA VAL A 74 6.14 -20.47 -6.86
C VAL A 74 6.96 -19.26 -7.28
N ASN A 75 8.21 -19.51 -7.67
CA ASN A 75 9.12 -18.47 -8.14
C ASN A 75 8.50 -17.64 -9.27
N GLU A 76 8.62 -16.32 -9.17
CA GLU A 76 8.17 -15.41 -10.21
C GLU A 76 9.39 -15.01 -11.06
N GLY A 77 9.60 -15.71 -12.17
CA GLY A 77 10.82 -15.64 -12.97
C GLY A 77 12.02 -16.22 -12.21
N SER A 78 13.13 -15.50 -12.15
CA SER A 78 14.31 -15.89 -11.34
C SER A 78 14.20 -15.48 -9.87
N SER A 79 13.08 -14.88 -9.46
CA SER A 79 12.89 -14.36 -8.10
C SER A 79 12.10 -15.33 -7.23
N GLY A 80 12.78 -15.93 -6.24
CA GLY A 80 12.13 -16.64 -5.15
C GLY A 80 11.75 -15.74 -3.97
N PHE A 81 11.35 -16.37 -2.87
CA PHE A 81 10.84 -15.71 -1.66
C PHE A 81 11.69 -16.04 -0.42
N PRO A 82 13.00 -15.74 -0.40
CA PRO A 82 13.92 -16.19 0.65
C PRO A 82 13.75 -15.46 2.00
N TYR A 83 12.79 -14.54 2.10
CA TYR A 83 12.49 -13.81 3.32
C TYR A 83 11.05 -14.06 3.73
N HIS A 84 10.84 -14.51 4.96
CA HIS A 84 9.52 -14.80 5.49
C HIS A 84 9.17 -13.86 6.64
N ILE A 85 7.88 -13.61 6.81
CA ILE A 85 7.30 -13.01 8.02
C ILE A 85 6.11 -13.84 8.48
N LYS A 86 5.93 -13.94 9.80
CA LYS A 86 4.70 -14.49 10.38
C LYS A 86 3.60 -13.45 10.33
N LEU A 87 2.37 -13.90 10.13
CA LEU A 87 1.20 -13.06 10.01
C LEU A 87 0.08 -13.54 10.95
N GLU A 88 -0.69 -12.57 11.43
CA GLU A 88 -2.03 -12.78 11.99
C GLU A 88 -3.04 -12.20 10.98
N PRO A 89 -4.03 -12.99 10.51
CA PRO A 89 -5.00 -12.50 9.54
C PRO A 89 -5.88 -11.39 10.11
N GLY A 90 -6.16 -10.37 9.29
CA GLY A 90 -7.07 -9.27 9.58
C GLY A 90 -8.41 -9.47 8.88
N VAL A 91 -8.71 -8.61 7.92
CA VAL A 91 -9.92 -8.71 7.09
C VAL A 91 -9.61 -9.55 5.86
N ILE A 92 -10.32 -10.65 5.66
CA ILE A 92 -10.19 -11.52 4.49
C ILE A 92 -11.47 -11.43 3.67
N LEU A 93 -11.37 -11.02 2.41
CA LEU A 93 -12.52 -11.00 1.51
C LEU A 93 -12.71 -12.35 0.83
N ASN A 94 -13.96 -12.68 0.53
CA ASN A 94 -14.28 -13.70 -0.47
C ASN A 94 -13.96 -13.18 -1.88
N ASP A 95 -13.80 -14.09 -2.84
CA ASP A 95 -13.45 -13.75 -4.22
C ASP A 95 -14.41 -12.75 -4.88
N ASP A 96 -15.72 -12.89 -4.60
CA ASP A 96 -16.77 -11.99 -5.09
C ASP A 96 -16.75 -10.61 -4.42
N GLN A 97 -16.09 -10.50 -3.26
CA GLN A 97 -15.94 -9.26 -2.50
C GLN A 97 -14.64 -8.53 -2.81
N PHE A 98 -13.69 -9.13 -3.52
CA PHE A 98 -12.40 -8.50 -3.84
C PHE A 98 -12.58 -7.10 -4.43
N ILE A 99 -11.87 -6.11 -3.88
CA ILE A 99 -12.03 -4.72 -4.30
C ILE A 99 -11.24 -4.47 -5.58
N ASP A 100 -11.93 -4.09 -6.65
CA ASP A 100 -11.30 -3.60 -7.88
C ASP A 100 -10.50 -2.33 -7.57
N ALA A 101 -9.19 -2.40 -7.74
CA ALA A 101 -8.31 -1.28 -7.44
C ALA A 101 -8.58 -0.08 -8.36
N ASN A 102 -9.18 -0.24 -9.54
CA ASN A 102 -9.58 0.91 -10.37
C ASN A 102 -10.59 1.84 -9.66
N LEU A 103 -11.37 1.31 -8.70
CA LEU A 103 -12.38 2.08 -7.98
C LEU A 103 -11.78 2.93 -6.85
N VAL A 104 -10.66 2.50 -6.28
CA VAL A 104 -10.11 3.08 -5.04
C VAL A 104 -8.69 3.65 -5.24
N ALA A 105 -7.84 2.97 -6.02
CA ALA A 105 -6.45 3.33 -6.19
C ALA A 105 -6.23 4.78 -6.67
N PRO A 106 -7.00 5.32 -7.64
CA PRO A 106 -6.83 6.71 -8.08
C PRO A 106 -7.02 7.78 -6.99
N ARG A 107 -7.65 7.42 -5.85
CA ARG A 107 -7.88 8.31 -4.71
C ARG A 107 -6.74 8.26 -3.68
N LEU A 108 -5.88 7.24 -3.73
CA LEU A 108 -4.81 7.02 -2.76
C LEU A 108 -3.74 8.10 -2.88
N GLU A 109 -3.25 8.58 -1.73
CA GLU A 109 -2.08 9.47 -1.65
C GLU A 109 -0.85 8.85 -2.30
N TYR A 110 -0.69 7.53 -2.17
CA TYR A 110 0.42 6.75 -2.68
C TYR A 110 0.61 6.88 -4.20
N VAL A 111 -0.48 6.95 -4.98
CA VAL A 111 -0.41 7.04 -6.44
C VAL A 111 -0.45 8.47 -6.98
N LYS A 112 -0.62 9.50 -6.13
CA LYS A 112 -0.81 10.91 -6.58
C LYS A 112 0.32 11.48 -7.45
N ARG A 113 1.50 10.84 -7.46
CA ARG A 113 2.64 11.26 -8.28
C ARG A 113 2.60 10.68 -9.70
N TRP A 114 1.71 9.74 -9.96
CA TRP A 114 1.50 9.13 -11.26
C TRP A 114 0.37 9.83 -12.00
N ASN A 115 0.41 9.78 -13.33
CA ASN A 115 -0.75 10.16 -14.13
C ASN A 115 -1.94 9.27 -13.73
N PRO A 116 -3.16 9.82 -13.62
CA PRO A 116 -4.33 9.04 -13.24
C PRO A 116 -4.58 7.81 -14.10
N GLU A 117 -4.22 7.85 -15.38
CA GLU A 117 -4.34 6.73 -16.32
C GLU A 117 -3.28 5.63 -16.10
N ASP A 118 -2.11 6.01 -15.59
CA ASP A 118 -0.94 5.13 -15.40
C ASP A 118 -0.74 4.70 -13.94
N TRP A 119 -1.73 4.93 -13.07
CA TRP A 119 -1.60 4.70 -11.63
C TRP A 119 -1.10 3.28 -11.28
N TYR A 120 -1.47 2.28 -12.09
CA TYR A 120 -1.12 0.87 -11.88
C TYR A 120 0.39 0.62 -11.94
N MET A 121 1.15 1.49 -12.62
CA MET A 121 2.60 1.42 -12.65
C MET A 121 3.22 1.72 -11.27
N ALA A 122 2.51 2.44 -10.38
CA ALA A 122 2.94 2.67 -9.00
C ALA A 122 3.06 1.38 -8.18
N PHE A 123 2.36 0.33 -8.62
CA PHE A 123 2.29 -1.00 -8.00
C PHE A 123 3.24 -1.99 -8.68
N GLN A 124 4.26 -1.51 -9.40
CA GLN A 124 5.34 -2.37 -9.85
C GLN A 124 6.32 -2.66 -8.70
N GLY A 125 6.66 -3.93 -8.54
CA GLY A 125 7.47 -4.43 -7.43
C GLY A 125 6.64 -5.31 -6.50
N ASN A 126 7.28 -5.87 -5.46
CA ASN A 126 6.64 -6.80 -4.54
C ASN A 126 6.21 -6.16 -3.21
N LEU A 127 6.86 -5.06 -2.78
CA LEU A 127 6.63 -4.49 -1.46
C LEU A 127 6.64 -2.95 -1.48
N HIS A 128 5.57 -2.36 -0.95
CA HIS A 128 5.32 -0.93 -0.96
C HIS A 128 4.97 -0.44 0.44
N LEU A 129 5.50 0.73 0.83
CA LEU A 129 5.12 1.40 2.07
C LEU A 129 3.99 2.37 1.75
N LEU A 130 2.84 2.18 2.40
CA LEU A 130 1.66 3.01 2.24
C LEU A 130 1.57 4.09 3.33
N PRO A 131 1.00 5.26 3.01
CA PRO A 131 0.46 6.17 4.02
C PRO A 131 -0.61 5.48 4.85
N LYS A 132 -0.68 5.79 6.15
CA LYS A 132 -1.71 5.27 7.06
C LYS A 132 -3.12 5.51 6.52
N ASN A 133 -3.40 6.72 6.01
CA ASN A 133 -4.72 7.08 5.49
C ASN A 133 -5.15 6.18 4.33
N ASP A 134 -4.23 5.82 3.43
CA ASP A 134 -4.51 4.97 2.27
C ASP A 134 -4.83 3.54 2.70
N PHE A 135 -4.02 2.99 3.62
CA PHE A 135 -4.29 1.67 4.18
C PHE A 135 -5.65 1.63 4.90
N THR A 136 -5.90 2.61 5.78
CA THR A 136 -7.16 2.69 6.52
C THR A 136 -8.35 2.84 5.58
N LEU A 137 -8.26 3.66 4.53
CA LEU A 137 -9.33 3.79 3.54
C LEU A 137 -9.69 2.44 2.91
N ILE A 138 -8.69 1.68 2.45
CA ILE A 138 -8.91 0.38 1.81
C ILE A 138 -9.48 -0.61 2.82
N GLU A 139 -8.89 -0.70 4.01
CA GLU A 139 -9.34 -1.61 5.05
C GLU A 139 -10.78 -1.33 5.49
N GLU A 140 -11.18 -0.07 5.67
CA GLU A 140 -12.57 0.26 6.01
C GLU A 140 -13.55 -0.17 4.91
N GLU A 141 -13.16 -0.03 3.64
CA GLU A 141 -13.97 -0.51 2.52
C GLU A 141 -14.06 -2.04 2.51
N MET A 142 -12.97 -2.74 2.85
CA MET A 142 -12.98 -4.19 3.03
C MET A 142 -13.90 -4.61 4.16
N LYS A 143 -13.87 -3.93 5.31
CA LYS A 143 -14.74 -4.24 6.46
C LYS A 143 -16.21 -4.08 6.12
N LYS A 144 -16.59 -3.02 5.40
CA LYS A 144 -17.97 -2.82 4.93
C LYS A 144 -18.45 -3.99 4.05
N LEU A 145 -17.60 -4.50 3.17
CA LEU A 145 -17.91 -5.64 2.31
C LEU A 145 -17.98 -6.94 3.12
N HIS A 146 -17.01 -7.18 3.99
CA HIS A 146 -16.88 -8.42 4.77
C HIS A 146 -17.98 -8.57 5.83
N PHE A 147 -18.27 -7.52 6.60
CA PHE A 147 -19.24 -7.55 7.69
C PHE A 147 -20.64 -7.07 7.25
N GLY A 148 -20.76 -6.43 6.09
CA GLY A 148 -22.04 -6.00 5.52
C GLY A 148 -22.70 -4.83 6.26
N LYS A 149 -24.03 -4.77 6.19
CA LYS A 149 -24.85 -3.63 6.65
C LYS A 149 -24.77 -3.33 8.14
N SER A 150 -24.33 -4.28 8.96
CA SER A 150 -24.17 -4.12 10.40
C SER A 150 -22.84 -3.49 10.80
N TYR A 151 -21.91 -3.31 9.85
CA TYR A 151 -20.64 -2.67 10.13
C TYR A 151 -20.82 -1.19 10.46
N VAL A 152 -20.40 -0.79 11.65
CA VAL A 152 -20.32 0.61 12.06
C VAL A 152 -18.86 1.05 11.94
N PRO A 153 -18.52 1.93 10.99
CA PRO A 153 -17.16 2.45 10.89
C PRO A 153 -16.77 3.17 12.18
N THR A 154 -15.56 2.95 12.67
CA THR A 154 -14.98 3.80 13.70
C THR A 154 -14.78 5.21 13.15
N ASP A 155 -15.14 6.25 13.92
CA ASP A 155 -15.06 7.66 13.50
C ASP A 155 -13.68 8.00 12.92
N PHE A 156 -13.63 8.12 11.59
CA PHE A 156 -12.42 8.48 10.88
C PHE A 156 -12.25 9.99 10.89
N THR A 157 -11.32 10.50 11.71
CA THR A 157 -10.82 11.87 11.61
C THR A 157 -9.54 11.87 10.78
N PRO A 158 -9.58 12.26 9.48
CA PRO A 158 -8.37 12.37 8.68
C PRO A 158 -7.41 13.37 9.33
N SER A 159 -6.14 12.98 9.48
CA SER A 159 -5.11 13.87 10.02
C SER A 159 -5.02 15.15 9.18
N ALA A 160 -5.29 16.30 9.82
CA ALA A 160 -5.29 17.63 9.20
C ALA A 160 -3.93 18.06 8.59
N ASN A 161 -2.87 17.26 8.77
CA ASN A 161 -1.52 17.58 8.32
C ASN A 161 -1.29 17.47 6.80
N SER A 162 -2.18 16.82 6.04
CA SER A 162 -2.03 16.75 4.57
C SER A 162 -2.43 18.04 3.85
N GLN A 163 -3.27 18.89 4.45
CA GLN A 163 -3.70 20.18 3.87
C GLN A 163 -2.70 21.33 4.10
N ARG A 164 -1.89 21.28 5.18
CA ARG A 164 -0.95 22.38 5.51
C ARG A 164 0.20 22.54 4.52
N ARG A 165 0.62 21.48 3.84
CA ARG A 165 1.71 21.56 2.83
C ARG A 165 1.30 22.23 1.51
N ARG A 166 0.00 22.46 1.26
CA ARG A 166 -0.46 23.10 0.02
C ARG A 166 -0.43 24.63 0.05
N ARG A 167 -0.22 25.28 1.21
CA ARG A 167 -0.32 26.74 1.34
C ARG A 167 1.00 27.51 1.37
N SER A 168 2.17 26.86 1.37
CA SER A 168 3.46 27.56 1.50
C SER A 168 4.21 27.79 0.19
N GLY A 169 3.52 27.85 -0.96
CA GLY A 169 4.15 28.09 -2.27
C GLY A 169 3.37 29.12 -3.08
N GLY A 170 3.49 30.40 -2.74
CA GLY A 170 2.76 31.43 -3.45
C GLY A 170 2.99 32.86 -2.98
N ARG A 171 4.20 33.39 -3.15
CA ARG A 171 4.38 34.84 -3.35
C ARG A 171 5.38 35.08 -4.48
N LYS A 172 4.82 35.18 -5.69
CA LYS A 172 5.47 35.74 -6.88
C LYS A 172 5.65 37.25 -6.65
N ASN A 173 6.87 37.75 -6.69
CA ASN A 173 7.14 39.16 -6.93
C ASN A 173 7.22 39.41 -8.45
N LYS A 174 6.30 40.23 -8.95
CA LYS A 174 6.26 40.97 -10.23
C LYS A 174 5.81 42.37 -9.79
N ASN A 175 6.29 43.53 -10.24
CA ASN A 175 7.00 44.07 -11.40
C ASN A 175 7.80 45.30 -10.85
N THR A 176 8.57 46.13 -11.55
CA THR A 176 8.31 46.81 -12.83
C THR A 176 9.59 47.53 -13.28
N GLN A 177 9.97 47.36 -14.55
CA GLN A 177 10.84 48.29 -15.28
C GLN A 177 10.02 49.50 -15.74
N GLN A 178 10.49 50.72 -15.48
CA GLN A 178 10.27 51.83 -16.41
C GLN A 178 11.42 52.87 -16.34
N GLN A 179 11.75 53.34 -17.53
CA GLN A 179 12.91 54.14 -17.96
C GLN A 179 12.81 55.64 -17.61
N GLN A 180 13.95 56.34 -17.60
CA GLN A 180 14.21 57.70 -18.15
C GLN A 180 15.73 58.00 -17.99
N ILE A 181 16.53 58.10 -19.06
CA ILE A 181 16.83 59.23 -19.97
C ILE A 181 17.65 60.39 -19.32
N VAL A 182 18.96 60.41 -19.66
CA VAL A 182 19.88 61.53 -20.07
C VAL A 182 20.06 62.81 -19.21
N SER A 183 21.32 63.28 -19.20
CA SER A 183 21.91 64.60 -18.81
C SER A 183 22.43 64.62 -17.37
N THR A 184 23.73 64.84 -17.08
CA THR A 184 24.63 65.91 -17.54
C THR A 184 26.08 65.43 -17.43
#